data_AF-A0A9D8PLB3-F1
#
_entry.id   AF-A0A9D8PLB3-F1
#
_cell.length_a   1.000
_cell.length_b   1.000
_cell.length_c   1.000
_cell.angle_alpha   90.00
_cell.angle_beta   90.00
_cell.angle_gamma   90.00
#
_symmetry.space_group_name_H-M   'P 1'
#
loop_
_entity.id
_entity.type
_entity.pdbx_description
1 polymer ?
#
loop_
_entity_poly.entity_id
_entity_poly.type
_entity_poly.pdbx_seq_one_letter_code
_entity_poly.pdbx_strand_id
1 'polypeptide(L)'
;MTESTPKTWELFTNSGIPHPENAGWDIPVPPWRKRQPAAGVQPQDVPPLDPNSNTVQRGKAFRLPREGKTITPQGERLRTAVNAAIHLRRPLLVSGDPGTGKTSLAYAIAWELNLGPVLCWSISPRSQLQEDGLFQYDAIARLQDSQIYKDKDHIFPVADYIRLGPVGTAFLPWNRPRVLLIDEIDKSDIQLPNELLSLFEEGSYLIPPLQREVFRRPARGRARPAGVSFHRIARRPRH
;
A
#
# COMPACT_ATOMS: atom_id res chain seq x y z
N MET A 1 -15.56 -8.75 36.67
CA MET A 1 -14.66 -9.26 35.60
C MET A 1 -15.43 -9.19 34.30
N THR A 2 -15.14 -8.22 33.44
CA THR A 2 -15.75 -8.13 32.10
C THR A 2 -14.61 -8.16 31.10
N GLU A 3 -14.20 -9.36 30.70
CA GLU A 3 -13.49 -9.52 29.44
C GLU A 3 -14.46 -9.07 28.34
N SER A 4 -14.18 -7.91 27.74
CA SER A 4 -14.91 -7.46 26.55
C SER A 4 -14.67 -8.49 25.46
N THR A 5 -15.66 -9.34 25.21
CA THR A 5 -15.68 -10.22 24.06
C THR A 5 -15.51 -9.34 22.81
N PRO A 6 -14.57 -9.63 21.90
CA PRO A 6 -14.38 -8.81 20.71
C PRO A 6 -15.69 -8.76 19.92
N LYS A 7 -16.08 -7.57 19.48
CA LYS A 7 -17.31 -7.43 18.67
C LYS A 7 -17.08 -8.18 17.36
N THR A 8 -18.12 -8.82 16.84
CA THR A 8 -18.06 -9.66 15.62
C THR A 8 -17.53 -8.98 14.36
N TRP A 9 -17.40 -7.65 14.34
CA TRP A 9 -16.87 -6.87 13.24
C TRP A 9 -15.43 -6.36 13.46
N GLU A 10 -14.86 -6.54 14.65
CA GLU A 10 -13.51 -6.08 14.97
C GLU A 10 -12.47 -7.05 14.38
N LEU A 11 -11.63 -6.53 13.49
CA LEU A 11 -10.47 -7.23 12.95
C LEU A 11 -9.25 -6.95 13.82
N PHE A 12 -9.04 -5.70 14.19
CA PHE A 12 -7.93 -5.28 15.06
C PHE A 12 -8.42 -5.15 16.50
N THR A 13 -7.85 -5.97 17.38
CA THR A 13 -8.15 -6.03 18.82
C THR A 13 -7.02 -5.50 19.70
N ASN A 14 -5.80 -5.40 19.14
CA ASN A 14 -4.55 -5.18 19.89
C ASN A 14 -4.25 -6.30 20.90
N SER A 15 -4.56 -7.55 20.54
CA SER A 15 -4.26 -8.74 21.36
C SER A 15 -2.75 -9.02 21.41
N GLY A 16 -2.00 -8.58 20.40
CA GLY A 16 -0.57 -8.88 20.24
C GLY A 16 -0.29 -10.25 19.61
N ILE A 17 -1.35 -11.01 19.29
CA ILE A 17 -1.28 -12.32 18.63
C ILE A 17 -1.59 -12.11 17.15
N PRO A 18 -0.72 -12.54 16.22
CA PRO A 18 -1.01 -12.42 14.79
C PRO A 18 -2.16 -13.35 14.40
N HIS A 19 -3.04 -12.85 13.56
CA HIS A 19 -4.11 -13.62 12.95
C HIS A 19 -3.52 -14.73 12.07
N PRO A 20 -4.20 -15.89 11.97
CA PRO A 20 -3.88 -16.87 10.95
C PRO A 20 -3.88 -16.23 9.55
N GLU A 21 -3.08 -16.80 8.64
CA GLU A 21 -3.09 -16.37 7.24
C GLU A 21 -4.53 -16.40 6.69
N ASN A 22 -4.95 -15.30 6.07
CA ASN A 22 -6.26 -15.08 5.45
C ASN A 22 -7.48 -14.98 6.40
N ALA A 23 -7.29 -14.92 7.72
CA ALA A 23 -8.42 -14.79 8.64
C ALA A 23 -9.09 -13.39 8.57
N GLY A 24 -10.42 -13.38 8.36
CA GLY A 24 -11.27 -12.19 8.54
C GLY A 24 -11.27 -11.18 7.38
N TRP A 25 -10.70 -11.53 6.22
CA TRP A 25 -10.55 -10.59 5.09
C TRP A 25 -11.71 -10.60 4.08
N ASP A 26 -12.81 -11.30 4.36
CA ASP A 26 -14.06 -11.29 3.58
C ASP A 26 -14.87 -9.98 3.78
N ILE A 27 -14.18 -8.84 3.72
CA ILE A 27 -14.77 -7.52 3.90
C ILE A 27 -15.32 -7.05 2.55
N PRO A 28 -16.64 -6.78 2.45
CA PRO A 28 -17.24 -6.34 1.20
C PRO A 28 -16.55 -5.08 0.69
N VAL A 29 -16.28 -5.04 -0.61
CA VAL A 29 -15.72 -3.86 -1.26
C VAL A 29 -16.77 -2.74 -1.22
N PRO A 30 -16.48 -1.57 -0.61
CA PRO A 30 -17.43 -0.47 -0.61
C PRO A 30 -17.76 -0.02 -2.05
N PRO A 31 -19.01 0.38 -2.35
CA PRO A 31 -19.43 0.76 -3.71
C PRO A 31 -18.57 1.84 -4.35
N TRP A 32 -18.08 2.79 -3.54
CA TRP A 32 -17.21 3.90 -3.97
C TRP A 32 -15.74 3.49 -4.20
N ARG A 33 -15.36 2.24 -3.89
CA ARG A 33 -13.97 1.75 -4.01
C ARG A 33 -13.89 0.44 -4.79
N LYS A 34 -14.79 0.24 -5.76
CA LYS A 34 -14.74 -0.87 -6.73
C LYS A 34 -13.47 -0.78 -7.58
N ARG A 35 -12.37 -1.38 -7.11
CA ARG A 35 -11.16 -1.60 -7.92
C ARG A 35 -11.40 -2.81 -8.80
N GLN A 36 -11.49 -2.62 -10.11
CA GLN A 36 -11.28 -3.72 -11.04
C GLN A 36 -9.78 -3.77 -11.31
N PRO A 37 -9.08 -4.89 -11.01
CA PRO A 37 -7.73 -5.06 -11.49
C PRO A 37 -7.74 -4.92 -13.02
N ALA A 38 -6.66 -4.38 -13.58
CA ALA A 38 -6.52 -4.33 -15.03
C ALA A 38 -6.69 -5.75 -15.61
N ALA A 39 -7.35 -5.85 -16.77
CA ALA A 39 -7.67 -7.15 -17.36
C ALA A 39 -6.42 -8.03 -17.48
N GLY A 40 -6.44 -9.21 -16.85
CA GLY A 40 -5.34 -10.17 -16.86
C GLY A 40 -4.31 -10.00 -15.74
N VAL A 41 -4.49 -9.05 -14.81
CA VAL A 41 -3.62 -8.92 -13.64
C VAL A 41 -4.25 -9.63 -12.45
N GLN A 42 -3.57 -10.70 -12.00
CA GLN A 42 -3.97 -11.43 -10.81
C GLN A 42 -3.48 -10.69 -9.57
N PRO A 43 -4.32 -10.57 -8.52
CA PRO A 43 -3.83 -10.07 -7.25
C PRO A 43 -2.77 -10.99 -6.66
N GLN A 44 -1.82 -10.41 -5.95
CA GLN A 44 -0.70 -11.09 -5.31
C GLN A 44 -0.86 -11.13 -3.79
N ASP A 45 -0.31 -12.16 -3.16
CA ASP A 45 -0.30 -12.25 -1.70
C ASP A 45 0.66 -11.25 -1.08
N VAL A 46 0.31 -10.75 0.10
CA VAL A 46 1.21 -9.89 0.86
C VAL A 46 2.47 -10.70 1.25
N PRO A 47 3.67 -10.09 1.19
CA PRO A 47 4.89 -10.79 1.53
C PRO A 47 4.89 -11.19 3.01
N PRO A 48 5.48 -12.35 3.37
CA PRO A 48 5.54 -12.80 4.74
C PRO A 48 6.34 -11.84 5.61
N LEU A 49 6.00 -11.80 6.90
CA LEU A 49 6.72 -11.01 7.89
C LEU A 49 8.01 -11.72 8.30
N ASP A 50 9.15 -11.07 8.10
CA ASP A 50 10.42 -11.50 8.69
C ASP A 50 10.33 -11.35 10.22
N PRO A 51 10.54 -12.44 11.00
CA PRO A 51 10.54 -12.42 12.47
C PRO A 51 11.47 -11.36 13.09
N ASN A 52 12.56 -11.01 12.40
CA ASN A 52 13.53 -10.02 12.86
C ASN A 52 13.23 -8.59 12.39
N SER A 53 12.18 -8.39 11.60
CA SER A 53 11.83 -7.07 11.08
C SER A 53 11.30 -6.13 12.17
N ASN A 54 11.50 -4.82 11.93
CA ASN A 54 10.89 -3.77 12.74
C ASN A 54 9.36 -3.92 12.86
N THR A 55 8.70 -4.48 11.84
CA THR A 55 7.25 -4.70 11.87
C THR A 55 6.85 -5.67 12.97
N VAL A 56 7.56 -6.79 13.08
CA VAL A 56 7.29 -7.79 14.11
C VAL A 56 7.65 -7.24 15.49
N GLN A 57 8.84 -6.66 15.64
CA GLN A 57 9.32 -6.17 16.93
C GLN A 57 8.43 -5.06 17.51
N ARG A 58 8.13 -4.03 16.71
CA ARG A 58 7.30 -2.90 17.15
C ARG A 58 5.83 -3.29 17.27
N GLY A 59 5.34 -4.16 16.38
CA GLY A 59 3.97 -4.64 16.42
C GLY A 59 3.66 -5.46 17.68
N LYS A 60 4.62 -6.30 18.12
CA LYS A 60 4.52 -7.04 19.38
C LYS A 60 4.57 -6.14 20.61
N ALA A 61 5.29 -5.02 20.56
CA ALA A 61 5.50 -4.15 21.72
C ALA A 61 4.34 -3.17 21.96
N PHE A 62 3.69 -2.68 20.89
CA PHE A 62 2.67 -1.66 21.02
C PHE A 62 1.40 -2.17 21.70
N ARG A 63 0.92 -1.44 22.70
CA ARG A 63 -0.38 -1.64 23.31
C ARG A 63 -1.19 -0.35 23.26
N LEU A 64 -2.49 -0.47 23.03
CA LEU A 64 -3.44 0.63 23.18
C LEU A 64 -3.33 1.20 24.61
N PRO A 65 -3.69 2.47 24.85
CA PRO A 65 -3.76 3.01 26.21
C PRO A 65 -4.63 2.14 27.13
N ARG A 66 -4.08 1.70 28.27
CA ARG A 66 -4.77 0.85 29.27
C ARG A 66 -4.48 1.34 30.69
N GLU A 67 -5.46 1.13 31.57
CA GLU A 67 -5.30 1.20 33.03
C GLU A 67 -5.35 -0.23 33.58
N GLY A 68 -4.19 -0.74 34.00
CA GLY A 68 -4.03 -2.15 34.33
C GLY A 68 -4.34 -3.05 33.14
N LYS A 69 -5.38 -3.89 33.24
CA LYS A 69 -5.81 -4.79 32.17
C LYS A 69 -6.87 -4.18 31.23
N THR A 70 -7.47 -3.06 31.62
CA THR A 70 -8.62 -2.47 30.93
C THR A 70 -8.18 -1.40 29.93
N ILE A 71 -8.65 -1.48 28.68
CA ILE A 71 -8.38 -0.45 27.67
C ILE A 71 -9.13 0.83 28.07
N THR A 72 -8.44 1.98 28.02
CA THR A 72 -9.08 3.26 28.37
C THR A 72 -10.10 3.66 27.30
N PRO A 73 -11.03 4.59 27.60
CA PRO A 73 -11.95 5.12 26.59
C PRO A 73 -11.25 5.67 25.34
N GLN A 74 -10.04 6.22 25.49
CA GLN A 74 -9.22 6.68 24.38
C GLN A 74 -8.71 5.51 23.52
N GLY A 75 -8.22 4.43 24.15
CA GLY A 75 -7.80 3.23 23.44
C GLY A 75 -8.96 2.56 22.69
N GLU A 76 -10.15 2.51 23.28
CA GLU A 76 -11.37 2.01 22.64
C GLU A 76 -11.77 2.84 21.42
N ARG A 77 -11.70 4.17 21.51
CA ARG A 77 -11.94 5.06 20.36
C ARG A 77 -10.93 4.83 19.25
N LEU A 78 -9.64 4.67 19.58
CA LEU A 78 -8.60 4.38 18.60
C LEU A 78 -8.82 3.02 17.93
N ARG A 79 -9.14 1.98 18.71
CA ARG A 79 -9.49 0.64 18.19
C ARG A 79 -10.68 0.70 17.25
N THR A 80 -11.73 1.42 17.63
CA THR A 80 -12.93 1.61 16.81
C THR A 80 -12.60 2.34 15.52
N ALA A 81 -11.81 3.41 15.57
CA ALA A 81 -11.40 4.18 14.39
C ALA A 81 -10.57 3.34 13.40
N VAL A 82 -9.65 2.51 13.89
CA VAL A 82 -8.87 1.59 13.06
C VAL A 82 -9.78 0.61 12.32
N ASN A 83 -10.66 -0.07 13.05
CA ASN A 83 -11.57 -1.03 12.43
C ASN A 83 -12.53 -0.34 11.43
N ALA A 84 -13.06 0.83 11.78
CA ALA A 84 -13.90 1.60 10.87
C ALA A 84 -13.16 1.99 9.57
N ALA A 85 -11.90 2.42 9.67
CA ALA A 85 -11.08 2.76 8.51
C ALA A 85 -10.84 1.57 7.57
N ILE A 86 -10.62 0.37 8.14
CA ILE A 86 -10.47 -0.88 7.39
C ILE A 86 -11.77 -1.21 6.63
N HIS A 87 -12.91 -1.21 7.32
CA HIS A 87 -14.21 -1.53 6.73
C HIS A 87 -14.64 -0.53 5.66
N LEU A 88 -14.46 0.76 5.92
CA LEU A 88 -14.79 1.83 4.96
C LEU A 88 -13.79 1.92 3.81
N ARG A 89 -12.65 1.22 3.92
CA ARG A 89 -11.47 1.40 3.09
C ARG A 89 -11.19 2.89 2.92
N ARG A 90 -10.94 3.60 4.02
CA ARG A 90 -10.58 5.03 4.03
C ARG A 90 -9.24 5.21 4.74
N PRO A 91 -8.39 6.15 4.32
CA PRO A 91 -7.20 6.51 5.07
C PRO A 91 -7.56 6.94 6.51
N LEU A 92 -6.73 6.56 7.48
CA LEU A 92 -6.88 6.97 8.87
C LEU A 92 -5.81 8.02 9.19
N LEU A 93 -6.23 9.24 9.52
CA LEU A 93 -5.34 10.27 10.06
C LEU A 93 -5.26 10.12 11.58
N VAL A 94 -4.06 9.95 12.11
CA VAL A 94 -3.81 9.82 13.55
C VAL A 94 -3.03 11.05 14.02
N SER A 95 -3.62 11.84 14.92
CA SER A 95 -3.02 13.06 15.48
C SER A 95 -2.70 12.92 16.98
N GLY A 96 -2.02 13.91 17.56
CA GLY A 96 -1.66 13.99 18.98
C GLY A 96 -0.15 14.20 19.22
N ASP A 97 0.29 14.13 20.46
CA ASP A 97 1.67 14.50 20.80
C ASP A 97 2.74 13.53 20.29
N PRO A 98 3.98 14.00 20.07
CA PRO A 98 5.13 13.14 19.81
C PRO A 98 5.27 12.05 20.88
N GLY A 99 5.66 10.84 20.47
CA GLY A 99 5.86 9.72 21.41
C GLY A 99 4.58 8.99 21.84
N THR A 100 3.38 9.41 21.41
CA THR A 100 2.11 8.71 21.71
C THR A 100 1.89 7.40 20.95
N GLY A 101 2.89 6.94 20.19
CA GLY A 101 2.86 5.63 19.53
C GLY A 101 2.10 5.54 18.22
N LYS A 102 1.90 6.65 17.49
CA LYS A 102 1.21 6.68 16.18
C LYS A 102 1.85 5.74 15.15
N THR A 103 3.17 5.85 15.01
CA THR A 103 3.98 4.98 14.15
C THR A 103 3.89 3.52 14.62
N SER A 104 3.93 3.29 15.93
CA SER A 104 3.83 1.95 16.53
C SER A 104 2.46 1.30 16.32
N LEU A 105 1.38 2.08 16.23
CA LEU A 105 0.05 1.58 15.89
C LEU A 105 0.03 0.94 14.49
N ALA A 106 0.66 1.55 13.49
CA ALA A 106 0.73 0.99 12.15
C ALA A 106 1.42 -0.39 12.13
N TYR A 107 2.52 -0.52 12.88
CA TYR A 107 3.22 -1.80 13.04
C TYR A 107 2.36 -2.84 13.79
N ALA A 108 1.61 -2.42 14.81
CA ALA A 108 0.68 -3.31 15.53
C ALA A 108 -0.41 -3.85 14.61
N ILE A 109 -1.00 -3.00 13.76
CA ILE A 109 -2.01 -3.39 12.79
C ILE A 109 -1.42 -4.38 11.77
N ALA A 110 -0.24 -4.08 11.22
CA ALA A 110 0.40 -4.95 10.24
C ALA A 110 0.78 -6.32 10.83
N TRP A 111 1.28 -6.34 12.06
CA TRP A 111 1.60 -7.55 12.79
C TRP A 111 0.36 -8.38 13.11
N GLU A 112 -0.63 -7.78 13.77
CA GLU A 112 -1.82 -8.49 14.23
C GLU A 112 -2.66 -9.02 13.08
N LEU A 113 -2.80 -8.26 11.99
CA LEU A 113 -3.60 -8.67 10.84
C LEU A 113 -2.80 -9.40 9.75
N ASN A 114 -1.52 -9.67 10.02
CA ASN A 114 -0.57 -10.35 9.13
C ASN A 114 -0.48 -9.71 7.72
N LEU A 115 -0.40 -8.38 7.63
CA LEU A 115 -0.48 -7.62 6.37
C LEU A 115 0.87 -7.39 5.67
N GLY A 116 1.86 -8.20 6.01
CA GLY A 116 3.24 -8.04 5.56
C GLY A 116 3.93 -6.81 6.16
N PRO A 117 5.16 -6.49 5.74
CA PRO A 117 5.91 -5.36 6.25
C PRO A 117 5.18 -4.04 5.97
N VAL A 118 5.24 -3.12 6.95
CA VAL A 118 4.72 -1.76 6.80
C VAL A 118 5.51 -1.04 5.70
N LEU A 119 4.78 -0.42 4.78
CA LEU A 119 5.35 0.46 3.77
C LEU A 119 5.46 1.84 4.40
N CYS A 120 6.68 2.34 4.58
CA CYS A 120 6.93 3.61 5.26
C CYS A 120 7.36 4.67 4.26
N TRP A 121 6.75 5.85 4.34
CA TRP A 121 7.19 7.05 3.66
C TRP A 121 7.27 8.21 4.67
N SER A 122 8.49 8.62 5.01
CA SER A 122 8.72 9.79 5.86
C SER A 122 8.76 11.03 4.98
N ILE A 123 7.90 12.00 5.27
CA ILE A 123 7.80 13.21 4.47
C ILE A 123 8.85 14.24 4.90
N SER A 124 9.43 14.90 3.90
CA SER A 124 10.29 16.07 4.05
C SER A 124 9.70 17.23 3.26
N PRO A 125 10.17 18.48 3.48
CA PRO A 125 9.73 19.63 2.69
C PRO A 125 10.02 19.54 1.19
N ARG A 126 10.89 18.61 0.77
CA ARG A 126 11.23 18.37 -0.65
C ARG A 126 10.58 17.12 -1.22
N SER A 127 9.77 16.41 -0.43
CA SER A 127 9.18 15.14 -0.85
C SER A 127 8.20 15.36 -2.00
N GLN A 128 8.36 14.57 -3.06
CA GLN A 128 7.52 14.61 -4.24
C GLN A 128 6.73 13.32 -4.37
N LEU A 129 5.41 13.43 -4.58
CA LEU A 129 4.55 12.23 -4.68
C LEU A 129 5.01 11.30 -5.79
N GLN A 130 5.35 11.84 -6.95
CA GLN A 130 5.77 11.03 -8.10
C GLN A 130 7.05 10.25 -7.79
N GLU A 131 8.13 10.92 -7.42
CA GLU A 131 9.47 10.32 -7.30
C GLU A 131 9.67 9.53 -5.99
N ASP A 132 9.18 10.03 -4.86
CA ASP A 132 9.39 9.40 -3.55
C ASP A 132 8.27 8.42 -3.18
N GLY A 133 7.03 8.76 -3.55
CA GLY A 133 5.84 8.00 -3.17
C GLY A 133 5.47 6.91 -4.18
N LEU A 134 5.38 7.27 -5.45
CA LEU A 134 4.79 6.42 -6.50
C LEU A 134 5.84 5.56 -7.20
N PHE A 135 6.73 6.15 -8.01
CA PHE A 135 7.73 5.41 -8.76
C PHE A 135 8.90 6.29 -9.25
N GLN A 136 10.05 5.66 -9.44
CA GLN A 136 11.21 6.23 -10.11
C GLN A 136 11.46 5.47 -11.41
N TYR A 137 11.88 6.17 -12.45
CA TYR A 137 12.23 5.60 -13.73
C TYR A 137 13.68 5.91 -14.07
N ASP A 138 14.51 4.87 -14.14
CA ASP A 138 15.93 5.01 -14.45
C ASP A 138 16.14 5.03 -15.98
N ALA A 139 15.93 6.20 -16.56
CA ALA A 139 16.16 6.42 -17.98
C ALA A 139 17.63 6.26 -18.38
N ILE A 140 18.57 6.48 -17.46
CA ILE A 140 20.02 6.45 -17.73
C ILE A 140 20.49 5.01 -17.84
N ALA A 141 20.17 4.16 -16.86
CA ALA A 141 20.48 2.73 -16.92
C ALA A 141 19.90 2.10 -18.18
N ARG A 142 18.66 2.45 -18.55
CA ARG A 142 18.04 1.96 -19.77
C ARG A 142 18.78 2.38 -21.04
N LEU A 143 19.20 3.65 -21.11
CA LEU A 143 19.97 4.15 -22.25
C LEU A 143 21.32 3.43 -22.36
N GLN A 144 21.99 3.23 -21.22
CA GLN A 144 23.27 2.53 -21.14
C GLN A 144 23.16 1.08 -21.61
N ASP A 145 22.17 0.33 -21.10
CA ASP A 145 21.92 -1.05 -21.54
C ASP A 145 21.57 -1.13 -23.02
N SER A 146 20.76 -0.18 -23.53
CA SER A 146 20.44 -0.10 -24.95
C SER A 146 21.66 0.17 -25.84
N GLN A 147 22.71 0.79 -25.32
CA GLN A 147 23.96 1.03 -26.06
C GLN A 147 24.88 -0.19 -26.02
N ILE A 148 25.04 -0.82 -24.85
CA ILE A 148 25.94 -1.97 -24.66
C ILE A 148 25.47 -3.19 -25.47
N TYR A 149 24.16 -3.40 -25.54
CA TYR A 149 23.56 -4.56 -26.20
C TYR A 149 22.98 -4.23 -27.56
N LYS A 150 23.37 -3.11 -28.18
CA LYS A 150 22.82 -2.67 -29.48
C LYS A 150 22.95 -3.72 -30.58
N ASP A 151 23.98 -4.56 -30.52
CA ASP A 151 24.30 -5.60 -31.52
C ASP A 151 23.84 -7.01 -31.11
N LYS A 152 23.23 -7.14 -29.92
CA LYS A 152 22.63 -8.38 -29.43
C LYS A 152 21.13 -8.12 -29.49
N ASP A 153 20.34 -8.91 -30.21
CA ASP A 153 18.87 -8.76 -30.32
C ASP A 153 18.15 -8.93 -28.96
N HIS A 154 18.46 -8.07 -28.00
CA HIS A 154 18.05 -8.13 -26.62
C HIS A 154 17.19 -6.90 -26.35
N ILE A 155 15.95 -7.16 -25.93
CA ILE A 155 14.97 -6.12 -25.63
C ILE A 155 14.87 -6.04 -24.12
N PHE A 156 15.27 -4.91 -23.55
CA PHE A 156 15.04 -4.63 -22.13
C PHE A 156 13.65 -4.01 -21.94
N PRO A 157 12.73 -4.69 -21.23
CA PRO A 157 11.42 -4.16 -20.88
C PRO A 157 11.53 -2.82 -20.13
N VAL A 158 10.59 -1.90 -20.37
CA VAL A 158 10.58 -0.62 -19.64
C VAL A 158 10.38 -0.83 -18.14
N ALA A 159 9.62 -1.86 -17.78
CA ALA A 159 9.30 -2.24 -16.41
C ALA A 159 10.55 -2.50 -15.55
N ASP A 160 11.64 -3.00 -16.14
CA ASP A 160 12.87 -3.36 -15.43
C ASP A 160 13.61 -2.13 -14.88
N TYR A 161 13.31 -0.94 -15.42
CA TYR A 161 13.87 0.34 -15.01
C TYR A 161 12.93 1.16 -14.13
N ILE A 162 11.82 0.56 -13.67
CA ILE A 162 10.85 1.22 -12.81
C ILE A 162 10.96 0.66 -11.40
N ARG A 163 11.23 1.54 -10.44
CA ARG A 163 11.21 1.21 -9.01
C ARG A 163 10.00 1.85 -8.37
N LEU A 164 9.13 1.05 -7.76
CA LEU A 164 7.99 1.57 -7.03
C LEU A 164 8.40 2.13 -5.66
N GLY A 165 7.83 3.28 -5.31
CA GLY A 165 7.89 3.83 -3.95
C GLY A 165 6.90 3.15 -3.00
N PRO A 166 6.83 3.59 -1.74
CA PRO A 166 5.94 3.00 -0.73
C PRO A 166 4.46 3.08 -1.12
N VAL A 167 4.02 4.22 -1.67
CA VAL A 167 2.64 4.43 -2.12
C VAL A 167 2.35 3.59 -3.36
N GLY A 168 3.26 3.60 -4.35
CA GLY A 168 3.11 2.77 -5.55
C GLY A 168 3.03 1.28 -5.24
N THR A 169 3.87 0.81 -4.32
CA THR A 169 3.86 -0.59 -3.83
C THR A 169 2.54 -0.92 -3.13
N ALA A 170 1.98 0.00 -2.34
CA ALA A 170 0.69 -0.19 -1.67
C ALA A 170 -0.48 -0.30 -2.67
N PHE A 171 -0.34 0.29 -3.86
CA PHE A 171 -1.37 0.30 -4.90
C PHE A 171 -1.35 -0.90 -5.84
N LEU A 172 -0.34 -1.77 -5.76
CA LEU A 172 -0.34 -3.06 -6.46
C LEU A 172 -1.61 -3.87 -6.10
N PRO A 173 -2.08 -4.74 -7.00
CA PRO A 173 -3.26 -5.55 -6.74
C PRO A 173 -2.91 -6.64 -5.72
N TRP A 174 -3.21 -6.41 -4.45
CA TRP A 174 -2.97 -7.39 -3.38
C TRP A 174 -4.27 -8.14 -3.03
N ASN A 175 -4.15 -9.41 -2.65
CA ASN A 175 -5.28 -10.18 -2.08
C ASN A 175 -5.77 -9.58 -0.75
N ARG A 176 -4.86 -8.98 0.02
CA ARG A 176 -5.13 -8.30 1.30
C ARG A 176 -4.53 -6.90 1.28
N PRO A 177 -5.14 -5.90 1.95
CA PRO A 177 -4.61 -4.54 1.92
C PRO A 177 -3.21 -4.45 2.56
N ARG A 178 -2.42 -3.48 2.12
CA ARG A 178 -1.12 -3.16 2.74
C ARG A 178 -1.26 -2.02 3.73
N VAL A 179 -0.48 -2.07 4.81
CA VAL A 179 -0.33 -0.93 5.73
C VAL A 179 0.71 0.03 5.16
N LEU A 180 0.26 1.24 4.81
CA LEU A 180 1.09 2.36 4.37
C LEU A 180 1.11 3.40 5.50
N LEU A 181 2.29 3.65 6.06
CA LEU A 181 2.56 4.70 7.03
C LEU A 181 3.20 5.89 6.30
N ILE A 182 2.46 7.00 6.23
CA ILE A 182 2.98 8.30 5.80
C ILE A 182 3.23 9.10 7.08
N ASP A 183 4.49 9.31 7.42
CA ASP A 183 4.91 9.99 8.65
C ASP A 183 5.37 11.42 8.34
N GLU A 184 5.31 12.30 9.34
CA GLU A 184 5.74 13.70 9.25
C GLU A 184 5.06 14.49 8.11
N ILE A 185 3.81 14.15 7.77
CA ILE A 185 3.05 14.82 6.70
C ILE A 185 2.89 16.33 6.92
N ASP A 186 2.96 16.78 8.17
CA ASP A 186 2.96 18.20 8.56
C ASP A 186 4.18 18.97 8.03
N LYS A 187 5.27 18.28 7.64
CA LYS A 187 6.47 18.90 7.04
C LYS A 187 6.36 19.10 5.52
N SER A 188 5.29 18.63 4.89
CA SER A 188 5.17 18.69 3.44
C SER A 188 5.02 20.12 2.92
N ASP A 189 5.31 20.31 1.64
CA ASP A 189 4.75 21.46 0.91
C ASP A 189 3.21 21.36 0.83
N ILE A 190 2.54 22.50 0.60
CA ILE A 190 1.09 22.63 0.51
C ILE A 190 0.46 21.78 -0.59
N GLN A 191 1.22 21.44 -1.63
CA GLN A 191 0.74 20.66 -2.76
C GLN A 191 0.53 19.18 -2.41
N LEU A 192 1.45 18.58 -1.64
CA LEU A 192 1.50 17.13 -1.45
C LEU A 192 0.23 16.53 -0.80
N PRO A 193 -0.37 17.13 0.25
CA PRO A 193 -1.60 16.59 0.83
C PRO A 193 -2.76 16.54 -0.17
N ASN A 194 -2.88 17.54 -1.05
CA ASN A 194 -3.93 17.59 -2.07
C ASN A 194 -3.73 16.51 -3.15
N GLU A 195 -2.48 16.26 -3.54
CA GLU A 195 -2.14 15.19 -4.48
C GLU A 195 -2.43 13.81 -3.88
N LEU A 196 -2.12 13.60 -2.61
CA LEU A 196 -2.44 12.37 -1.88
C LEU A 196 -3.96 12.14 -1.76
N LEU A 197 -4.73 13.19 -1.46
CA LEU A 197 -6.19 13.12 -1.41
C LEU A 197 -6.75 12.66 -2.77
N SER A 198 -6.35 13.34 -3.85
CA SER A 198 -6.76 13.01 -5.22
C SER A 198 -6.41 11.55 -5.55
N LEU A 199 -5.16 11.15 -5.31
CA LEU A 199 -4.69 9.78 -5.53
C LEU A 199 -5.52 8.72 -4.76
N PHE A 200 -5.89 8.98 -3.51
CA PHE A 200 -6.67 8.04 -2.70
C PHE A 200 -8.15 7.98 -3.10
N GLU A 201 -8.67 9.05 -3.68
CA GLU A 201 -10.00 9.12 -4.29
C GLU A 201 -10.05 8.39 -5.62
N GLU A 202 -9.13 8.68 -6.54
CA GLU A 202 -9.01 7.97 -7.82
C GLU A 202 -8.68 6.48 -7.62
N GLY A 203 -7.87 6.16 -6.62
CA GLY A 203 -7.45 4.79 -6.33
C GLY A 203 -6.56 4.15 -7.41
N SER A 204 -6.05 4.94 -8.35
CA SER A 204 -5.14 4.53 -9.41
C SER A 204 -4.25 5.70 -9.85
N TYR A 205 -3.13 5.40 -10.49
CA TYR A 205 -2.24 6.41 -11.07
C TYR A 205 -1.61 5.88 -12.36
N LEU A 206 -1.06 6.80 -13.16
CA LEU A 206 -0.41 6.46 -14.41
C LEU A 206 1.10 6.31 -14.21
N ILE A 207 1.68 5.38 -14.96
CA ILE A 207 3.13 5.26 -15.13
C ILE A 207 3.42 5.55 -16.60
N PRO A 208 3.70 6.81 -16.97
CA PRO A 208 3.84 7.22 -18.37
C PRO A 208 4.82 6.38 -19.19
N PRO A 209 5.99 5.95 -18.67
CA PRO A 209 6.91 5.09 -19.42
C PRO A 209 6.26 3.78 -19.91
N LEU A 210 5.33 3.20 -19.13
CA LEU A 210 4.62 1.96 -19.49
C LEU A 210 3.47 2.19 -20.48
N GLN A 211 2.91 3.39 -20.57
CA GLN A 211 1.79 3.68 -21.47
C GLN A 211 2.15 3.51 -22.96
N ARG A 212 3.41 3.72 -23.32
CA ARG A 212 3.84 3.71 -24.73
C ARG A 212 4.30 2.32 -25.21
N GLU A 213 4.76 1.47 -24.29
CA GLU A 213 5.18 0.09 -24.61
C GLU A 213 4.01 -0.76 -25.12
N VAL A 214 2.82 -0.49 -24.57
CA VAL A 214 1.52 -0.98 -25.00
C VAL A 214 1.31 -0.95 -26.52
N PHE A 215 1.64 0.18 -27.14
CA PHE A 215 1.34 0.45 -28.55
C PHE A 215 2.42 -0.06 -29.50
N ARG A 216 3.58 -0.49 -28.98
CA ARG A 216 4.74 -0.87 -29.79
C ARG A 216 4.96 -2.37 -29.98
N ARG A 217 4.09 -3.26 -29.47
CA ARG A 217 4.17 -4.70 -29.81
C ARG A 217 3.56 -4.96 -31.19
N PRO A 218 4.33 -5.24 -32.27
CA PRO A 218 3.75 -5.85 -33.46
C PRO A 218 3.42 -7.31 -33.12
N ALA A 219 2.24 -7.76 -33.53
CA ALA A 219 1.87 -9.17 -33.47
C ALA A 219 2.80 -9.98 -34.38
N ARG A 220 3.88 -10.54 -33.84
CA ARG A 220 4.61 -11.65 -34.46
C ARG A 220 4.62 -12.84 -33.50
N GLY A 221 4.34 -14.00 -34.08
CA GLY A 221 3.79 -15.17 -33.41
C GLY A 221 4.71 -15.84 -32.39
N ARG A 222 4.04 -16.54 -31.46
CA ARG A 222 4.50 -17.62 -30.57
C ARG A 222 5.73 -17.35 -29.71
N ALA A 223 5.49 -16.91 -28.48
CA ALA A 223 5.57 -17.70 -27.24
C ALA A 223 5.17 -16.77 -26.09
N ARG A 224 4.34 -17.24 -25.15
CA ARG A 224 4.04 -16.50 -23.92
C ARG A 224 5.17 -16.74 -22.91
N PRO A 225 5.89 -15.72 -22.44
CA PRO A 225 6.38 -15.72 -21.08
C PRO A 225 5.40 -14.93 -20.19
N ALA A 226 5.26 -15.37 -18.95
CA ALA A 226 4.52 -14.69 -17.91
C ALA A 226 5.11 -13.29 -17.70
N GLY A 227 4.35 -12.26 -18.07
CA GLY A 227 4.79 -10.87 -18.01
C GLY A 227 3.58 -9.98 -17.83
N VAL A 228 3.54 -9.33 -16.67
CA VAL A 228 2.43 -8.52 -16.17
C VAL A 228 2.05 -7.46 -17.21
N SER A 229 0.82 -7.54 -17.71
CA SER A 229 0.28 -6.60 -18.70
C SER A 229 -0.71 -5.67 -17.99
N PHE A 230 -0.37 -4.40 -17.84
CA PHE A 230 -1.28 -3.38 -17.34
C PHE A 230 -1.73 -2.46 -18.48
N HIS A 231 -2.91 -2.74 -19.04
CA HIS A 231 -3.56 -1.87 -20.02
C HIS A 231 -4.99 -1.52 -19.62
N ARG A 232 -5.17 -0.24 -19.27
CA ARG A 232 -6.29 0.67 -19.53
C ARG A 232 -7.74 0.17 -19.37
N ILE A 233 -8.47 0.77 -18.42
CA ILE A 233 -9.93 0.77 -18.39
C ILE A 233 -10.48 2.11 -18.91
N ALA A 234 -11.46 1.97 -19.80
CA ALA A 234 -12.55 2.87 -20.20
C ALA A 234 -12.25 4.30 -20.71
N ARG A 235 -12.53 4.50 -22.00
CA ARG A 235 -13.04 5.78 -22.52
C ARG A 235 -14.46 5.98 -21.95
N ARG A 236 -14.77 7.16 -21.39
CA ARG A 236 -16.17 7.62 -21.29
C ARG A 236 -16.69 7.98 -22.70
N PRO A 237 -17.95 7.67 -23.06
CA PRO A 237 -18.59 8.30 -24.19
C PRO A 237 -18.85 9.77 -23.84
N ARG A 238 -18.55 10.67 -24.76
CA ARG A 238 -19.02 12.06 -24.69
C ARG A 238 -20.53 12.04 -24.92
N HIS A 239 -21.28 12.71 -24.06
CA HIS A 239 -22.55 13.32 -24.43
C HIS A 239 -22.28 14.79 -24.76
#